data_AF-A0A074LXG4-F1
#
_entry.id   AF-A0A074LXG4-F1
#
_cell.length_a   1.000
_cell.length_b   1.000
_cell.length_c   1.000
_cell.angle_alpha   90.00
_cell.angle_beta   90.00
_cell.angle_gamma   90.00
#
_symmetry.space_group_name_H-M   'P 1'
#
loop_
_entity.id
_entity.type
_entity.pdbx_description
1 polymer ?
#
loop_
_entity_poly.entity_id
_entity_poly.type
_entity_poly.pdbx_seq_one_letter_code
_entity_poly.pdbx_strand_id
1 'polypeptide(L)'
;MSATARSRWWEWGNSLWMLWTLVPYLYSVAFLYIGVRTRQVKWLVSGLVYALPLADLLSWFTLSGGHWAYSLLAATGFGVCSILHALLVRREYLVRLSVLQERQTWDHHDLRNELEIRHGVNVRARQVAEENRKNAPKTVRGATNRVK
;
A
#
# COMPACT_ATOMS: atom_id res chain seq x y z
N MET A 1 -12.27 15.38 -8.08
CA MET A 1 -13.26 14.32 -7.78
C MET A 1 -12.52 13.17 -7.10
N SER A 2 -12.99 12.73 -5.94
CA SER A 2 -12.45 11.56 -5.22
C SER A 2 -12.76 10.30 -6.01
N ALA A 3 -11.75 9.44 -6.22
CA ALA A 3 -11.92 8.22 -6.99
C ALA A 3 -12.57 7.09 -6.16
N THR A 4 -12.58 7.23 -4.83
CA THR A 4 -13.11 6.23 -3.90
C THR A 4 -13.88 6.88 -2.74
N ALA A 5 -14.72 6.09 -2.04
CA ALA A 5 -15.41 6.50 -0.81
C ALA A 5 -14.47 6.66 0.41
N ARG A 6 -13.15 6.58 0.21
CA ARG A 6 -12.13 6.73 1.25
C ARG A 6 -11.70 8.19 1.42
N SER A 7 -11.03 8.47 2.53
CA SER A 7 -10.49 9.80 2.82
C SER A 7 -9.42 10.21 1.79
N ARG A 8 -9.37 11.51 1.49
CA ARG A 8 -8.41 12.09 0.54
C ARG A 8 -6.94 11.83 0.95
N TRP A 9 -6.69 11.74 2.26
CA TRP A 9 -5.38 11.36 2.83
C TRP A 9 -4.98 9.92 2.52
N TRP A 10 -5.93 8.98 2.50
CA TRP A 10 -5.66 7.59 2.13
C TRP A 10 -5.27 7.46 0.66
N GLU A 11 -5.93 8.23 -0.23
CA GLU A 11 -5.56 8.27 -1.65
C GLU A 11 -4.15 8.83 -1.86
N TRP A 12 -3.76 9.87 -1.11
CA TRP A 12 -2.41 10.45 -1.18
C TRP A 12 -1.33 9.50 -0.66
N GLY A 13 -1.53 8.89 0.51
CA GLY A 13 -0.56 7.92 1.06
C GLY A 13 -0.37 6.69 0.17
N ASN A 14 -1.44 6.24 -0.50
CA ASN A 14 -1.37 5.14 -1.46
C ASN A 14 -0.99 5.58 -2.88
N SER A 15 -0.78 6.87 -3.13
CA SER A 15 -0.27 7.43 -4.38
C SER A 15 1.25 7.69 -4.34
N LEU A 16 1.90 7.48 -3.19
CA LEU A 16 3.33 7.76 -2.98
C LEU A 16 4.25 6.98 -3.93
N TRP A 17 3.81 5.83 -4.44
CA TRP A 17 4.54 5.05 -5.45
C TRP A 17 4.67 5.78 -6.80
N MET A 18 3.81 6.76 -7.11
CA MET A 18 3.95 7.55 -8.33
C MET A 18 5.17 8.49 -8.29
N LEU A 19 5.65 8.88 -7.10
CA LEU A 19 6.90 9.64 -7.01
C LEU A 19 8.10 8.83 -7.53
N TRP A 20 8.03 7.50 -7.43
CA TRP A 20 9.07 6.62 -7.95
C TRP A 20 9.04 6.54 -9.48
N THR A 21 7.89 6.83 -10.11
CA THR A 21 7.81 6.94 -11.58
C THR A 21 8.35 8.25 -12.15
N LEU A 22 8.52 9.27 -11.31
CA LEU A 22 9.15 10.54 -11.70
C LEU A 22 10.67 10.43 -11.75
N VAL A 23 11.26 9.45 -11.07
CA VAL A 23 12.70 9.22 -11.08
C VAL A 23 13.05 8.28 -12.23
N PRO A 24 13.93 8.69 -13.16
CA PRO A 24 14.35 7.84 -14.26
C PRO A 24 14.90 6.50 -13.78
N TYR A 25 14.62 5.42 -14.50
CA TYR A 25 15.04 4.04 -14.21
C TYR A 25 14.41 3.41 -12.95
N LEU A 26 13.81 4.19 -12.04
CA LEU A 26 13.10 3.66 -10.86
C LEU A 26 11.65 3.26 -11.15
N TYR A 27 11.16 3.50 -12.38
CA TYR A 27 9.82 3.11 -12.81
C TYR A 27 9.54 1.62 -12.56
N SER A 28 10.52 0.76 -12.84
CA SER A 28 10.42 -0.70 -12.70
C SER A 28 10.17 -1.11 -11.24
N VAL A 29 10.82 -0.41 -10.30
CA VAL A 29 10.63 -0.62 -8.85
C VAL A 29 9.21 -0.21 -8.45
N ALA A 30 8.70 0.90 -9.00
CA ALA A 30 7.34 1.34 -8.76
C ALA A 30 6.31 0.31 -9.24
N PHE A 31 6.47 -0.22 -10.45
CA PHE A 31 5.58 -1.24 -11.02
C PHE A 31 5.66 -2.59 -10.31
N LEU A 32 6.86 -3.02 -9.90
CA LEU A 32 7.04 -4.20 -9.06
C LEU A 32 6.35 -4.02 -7.70
N TYR A 33 6.54 -2.87 -7.05
CA TYR A 33 5.93 -2.58 -5.76
C TYR A 33 4.40 -2.65 -5.82
N ILE A 34 3.77 -2.02 -6.82
CA ILE A 34 2.30 -2.08 -6.95
C ILE A 34 1.82 -3.48 -7.34
N GLY A 35 2.59 -4.23 -8.13
CA GLY A 35 2.27 -5.60 -8.53
C GLY A 35 2.26 -6.56 -7.34
N VAL A 36 3.27 -6.47 -6.47
CA VAL A 36 3.32 -7.23 -5.21
C VAL A 36 2.18 -6.81 -4.28
N ARG A 37 1.95 -5.50 -4.13
CA ARG A 37 0.97 -4.96 -3.17
C ARG A 37 -0.48 -5.31 -3.52
N THR A 38 -0.79 -5.48 -4.80
CA THR A 38 -2.14 -5.84 -5.26
C THR A 38 -2.26 -7.29 -5.72
N ARG A 39 -1.16 -8.05 -5.65
CA ARG A 39 -1.06 -9.44 -6.12
C ARG A 39 -1.53 -9.61 -7.57
N GLN A 40 -1.28 -8.61 -8.42
CA GLN A 40 -1.65 -8.64 -9.83
C GLN A 40 -0.44 -8.94 -10.71
N VAL A 41 -0.45 -10.11 -11.34
CA VAL A 41 0.62 -10.58 -12.24
C VAL A 41 0.79 -9.64 -13.43
N LYS A 42 -0.30 -9.03 -13.92
CA LYS A 42 -0.26 -8.08 -15.05
C LYS A 42 0.69 -6.91 -14.78
N TRP A 43 0.70 -6.39 -13.55
CA TRP A 43 1.55 -5.25 -13.17
C TRP A 43 2.99 -5.67 -12.82
N LEU A 44 3.17 -6.90 -12.34
CA LEU A 44 4.50 -7.51 -12.23
C LEU A 44 5.16 -7.67 -13.60
N VAL A 45 4.41 -8.15 -14.60
CA VAL A 45 4.89 -8.27 -15.99
C VAL A 45 5.20 -6.90 -16.58
N SER A 46 4.34 -5.90 -16.36
CA SER A 46 4.65 -4.51 -16.77
C SER A 46 5.94 -4.02 -16.13
N GLY A 47 6.16 -4.25 -14.83
CA GLY A 47 7.41 -3.88 -14.15
C GLY A 47 8.64 -4.58 -14.73
N LEU A 48 8.50 -5.83 -15.16
CA LEU A 48 9.57 -6.57 -15.84
C LEU A 48 9.86 -6.01 -17.24
N VAL A 49 8.83 -5.67 -18.02
CA VAL A 49 8.99 -5.03 -19.33
C VAL A 49 9.67 -3.66 -19.19
N TYR A 50 9.27 -2.87 -18.20
CA TYR A 50 9.88 -1.58 -17.91
C TYR A 50 11.28 -1.69 -17.26
N ALA A 51 11.76 -2.89 -16.91
CA ALA A 51 13.14 -3.11 -16.45
C ALA A 51 14.15 -3.16 -17.61
N LEU A 52 13.72 -3.27 -18.86
CA LEU A 52 14.62 -3.32 -20.02
C LEU A 52 15.57 -2.11 -20.13
N PRO A 53 15.13 -0.85 -19.94
CA PRO A 53 16.04 0.30 -19.93
C PRO A 53 17.06 0.28 -18.77
N LEU A 54 16.74 -0.40 -17.67
CA LEU A 54 17.66 -0.55 -16.53
C LEU A 54 18.76 -1.58 -16.86
N ALA A 55 18.43 -2.64 -17.59
CA ALA A 55 19.41 -3.58 -18.11
C ALA A 55 20.34 -2.94 -19.17
N ASP A 56 19.80 -2.06 -20.02
CA ASP A 56 20.59 -1.27 -20.97
C ASP A 56 21.57 -0.35 -20.24
N LEU A 57 21.11 0.38 -19.22
CA LEU A 57 21.97 1.23 -18.38
C LEU A 57 23.11 0.45 -17.71
N LEU A 58 22.82 -0.75 -17.20
CA LEU A 58 23.82 -1.59 -16.55
C LEU A 58 24.86 -2.13 -17.55
N SER A 59 24.41 -2.41 -18.78
CA SER A 59 25.28 -2.83 -19.89
C SER A 59 26.17 -1.68 -20.37
N TRP A 60 25.67 -0.44 -20.38
CA TRP A 60 26.47 0.74 -20.69
C TRP A 60 27.63 0.93 -19.69
N PHE A 61 27.37 0.74 -18.39
CA PHE A 61 28.39 0.87 -17.35
C PHE A 61 29.51 -0.16 -17.47
N THR A 62 29.22 -1.35 -18.00
CA THR A 62 30.19 -2.46 -18.08
C THR A 62 30.92 -2.57 -19.41
N LEU A 63 30.31 -2.16 -20.54
CA LEU A 63 30.81 -2.48 -21.88
C LEU A 63 31.35 -1.29 -22.69
N SER A 64 31.46 -0.08 -22.13
CA SER A 64 32.14 1.06 -22.78
C SER A 64 31.63 1.35 -24.23
N GLY A 65 30.32 1.24 -24.45
CA GLY A 65 29.70 1.47 -25.77
C GLY A 65 29.25 2.93 -25.97
N GLY A 66 29.66 3.55 -27.08
CA GLY A 66 29.37 4.95 -27.46
C GLY A 66 27.92 5.26 -27.86
N HIS A 67 26.93 4.59 -27.29
CA HIS A 67 25.50 4.69 -27.66
C HIS A 67 24.67 5.53 -26.68
N TRP A 68 25.31 6.37 -25.85
CA TRP A 68 24.68 7.15 -24.78
C TRP A 68 23.44 7.95 -25.23
N ALA A 69 23.44 8.49 -26.45
CA ALA A 69 22.33 9.26 -26.99
C ALA A 69 21.07 8.41 -27.23
N TYR A 70 21.25 7.17 -27.72
CA TYR A 70 20.15 6.23 -27.95
C TYR A 70 19.57 5.73 -26.62
N SER A 71 20.43 5.42 -25.65
CA SER A 71 20.00 5.05 -24.29
C SER A 71 19.24 6.19 -23.61
N LEU A 72 19.67 7.45 -23.78
CA LEU A 72 18.97 8.60 -23.23
C LEU A 72 17.59 8.78 -23.87
N LEU A 73 17.50 8.66 -25.20
CA LEU A 73 16.24 8.79 -25.93
C LEU A 73 15.26 7.67 -25.55
N ALA A 74 15.74 6.43 -25.46
CA ALA A 74 14.96 5.29 -25.02
C ALA A 74 14.48 5.49 -23.57
N ALA A 75 15.36 5.84 -22.64
CA ALA A 75 15.00 6.06 -21.23
C ALA A 75 13.94 7.16 -21.06
N THR A 76 14.02 8.22 -21.86
CA THR A 76 13.06 9.32 -21.83
C THR A 76 11.71 8.91 -22.43
N GLY A 77 11.71 8.20 -23.57
CA GLY A 77 10.49 7.67 -24.19
C GLY A 77 9.76 6.66 -23.29
N PHE A 78 10.50 5.70 -22.73
CA PHE A 78 9.96 4.76 -21.75
C PHE A 78 9.49 5.46 -20.47
N GLY A 79 10.16 6.53 -20.04
CA GLY A 79 9.73 7.37 -18.92
C GLY A 79 8.36 8.03 -19.14
N VAL A 80 8.15 8.65 -20.30
CA VAL A 80 6.85 9.27 -20.64
C VAL A 80 5.75 8.21 -20.73
N CYS A 81 6.01 7.09 -21.42
CA CYS A 81 5.06 5.98 -21.48
C CYS A 81 4.73 5.42 -20.09
N SER A 82 5.75 5.29 -19.23
CA SER A 82 5.59 4.86 -17.84
C SER A 82 4.69 5.80 -17.05
N ILE A 83 4.87 7.12 -17.16
CA ILE A 83 4.03 8.11 -16.48
C ILE A 83 2.57 7.99 -16.93
N LEU A 84 2.32 7.92 -18.24
CA LEU A 84 0.95 7.74 -18.77
C LEU A 84 0.33 6.43 -18.28
N HIS A 85 1.11 5.34 -18.29
CA HIS A 85 0.65 4.05 -17.79
C HIS A 85 0.36 4.07 -16.29
N ALA A 86 1.20 4.76 -15.50
CA ALA A 86 1.01 4.93 -14.06
C ALA A 86 -0.27 5.70 -13.73
N LEU A 87 -0.60 6.74 -14.51
CA LEU A 87 -1.84 7.50 -14.34
C LEU A 87 -3.09 6.66 -14.66
N LEU A 88 -3.03 5.80 -15.69
CA LEU A 88 -4.10 4.86 -16.00
C LEU A 88 -4.26 3.81 -14.89
N VAL A 89 -3.15 3.20 -14.47
CA VAL A 89 -3.13 2.18 -13.41
C VAL A 89 -3.58 2.74 -12.07
N ARG A 90 -3.32 4.03 -11.77
CA ARG A 90 -3.72 4.65 -10.49
C ARG A 90 -5.20 4.44 -10.17
N ARG A 91 -6.09 4.64 -11.14
CA ARG A 91 -7.54 4.49 -10.92
C ARG A 91 -7.89 3.04 -10.62
N GLU A 92 -7.40 2.10 -11.43
CA GLU A 92 -7.67 0.67 -11.26
C GLU A 92 -7.05 0.13 -9.96
N TYR A 93 -5.83 0.58 -9.62
CA TYR A 93 -5.12 0.28 -8.39
C TYR A 93 -5.91 0.70 -7.15
N LEU A 94 -6.41 1.93 -7.09
CA LEU A 94 -7.14 2.41 -5.92
C LEU A 94 -8.44 1.64 -5.70
N VAL A 95 -9.16 1.31 -6.78
CA VAL A 95 -10.40 0.50 -6.72
C VAL A 95 -10.10 -0.93 -6.28
N ARG A 96 -9.10 -1.59 -6.88
CA ARG A 96 -8.72 -2.95 -6.46
C ARG A 96 -8.22 -2.98 -5.03
N LEU A 97 -7.42 -2.00 -4.62
CA LEU A 97 -6.92 -1.90 -3.26
C LEU A 97 -8.04 -1.68 -2.26
N SER A 98 -9.06 -0.88 -2.59
CA SER A 98 -10.21 -0.69 -1.70
C SER A 98 -10.96 -2.00 -1.46
N VAL A 99 -11.21 -2.78 -2.53
CA VAL A 99 -11.87 -4.09 -2.46
C VAL A 99 -11.03 -5.11 -1.68
N LEU A 100 -9.72 -5.17 -1.93
CA LEU A 100 -8.83 -6.09 -1.22
C LEU A 100 -8.78 -5.80 0.28
N GLN A 101 -8.70 -4.53 0.65
CA GLN A 101 -8.67 -4.14 2.06
C GLN A 101 -10.03 -4.36 2.74
N GLU A 102 -11.14 -4.11 2.04
CA GLU A 102 -12.47 -4.43 2.55
C GLU A 102 -12.57 -5.93 2.84
N ARG A 103 -12.23 -6.78 1.86
CA ARG A 103 -12.21 -8.24 2.03
C ARG A 103 -11.36 -8.69 3.21
N GLN A 104 -10.16 -8.12 3.37
CA GLN A 104 -9.28 -8.45 4.49
C GLN A 104 -9.87 -8.06 5.85
N THR A 105 -10.62 -6.95 5.92
CA THR A 105 -11.28 -6.49 7.15
C THR A 105 -12.40 -7.46 7.54
N TRP A 106 -13.22 -7.89 6.56
CA TRP A 106 -14.26 -8.91 6.77
C TRP A 106 -13.67 -10.22 7.29
N ASP A 107 -12.61 -10.72 6.65
CA ASP A 107 -11.94 -11.97 7.03
C ASP A 107 -11.41 -11.92 8.47
N HIS A 108 -10.83 -10.79 8.89
CA HIS A 108 -10.39 -10.60 10.27
C HIS A 108 -11.55 -10.55 11.28
N HIS A 109 -12.67 -9.94 10.92
CA HIS A 109 -13.86 -9.92 11.78
C HIS A 109 -14.46 -11.31 11.94
N ASP A 110 -14.56 -12.08 10.86
CA ASP A 110 -15.08 -13.45 10.90
C ASP A 110 -14.17 -14.38 11.71
N LEU A 111 -12.86 -14.34 11.48
CA LEU A 111 -11.89 -15.10 12.28
C LEU A 111 -11.97 -14.73 13.77
N ARG A 112 -12.13 -13.44 14.08
CA ARG A 112 -12.32 -13.02 15.47
C ARG A 112 -13.60 -13.57 16.06
N ASN A 113 -14.73 -13.47 15.35
CA ASN A 113 -16.02 -13.98 15.81
C ASN A 113 -15.97 -15.50 16.05
N GLU A 114 -15.32 -16.25 15.16
CA GLU A 114 -15.15 -17.69 15.32
C GLU A 114 -14.35 -18.04 16.58
N LEU A 115 -13.28 -17.29 16.88
CA LEU A 115 -12.48 -17.45 18.10
C LEU A 115 -13.27 -17.09 19.37
N GLU A 116 -14.07 -16.03 19.34
CA GLU A 116 -14.92 -15.63 20.47
C GLU A 116 -15.96 -16.71 20.79
N ILE A 117 -16.59 -17.31 19.77
CA ILE A 117 -17.55 -18.42 19.91
C ILE A 117 -16.84 -19.68 20.42
N ARG A 118 -15.72 -20.07 19.81
CA ARG A 118 -14.99 -21.31 20.15
C ARG A 118 -14.44 -21.29 21.58
N HIS A 119 -13.95 -20.15 22.04
CA HIS A 119 -13.32 -20.03 23.36
C HIS A 119 -14.25 -19.43 24.42
N GLY A 120 -15.46 -19.01 24.07
CA GLY A 120 -16.39 -18.33 24.97
C GLY A 120 -15.86 -17.00 25.51
N VAL A 121 -14.87 -16.39 24.84
CA VAL A 121 -14.22 -15.14 25.27
C VAL A 121 -14.78 -13.98 24.47
N ASN A 122 -15.48 -13.04 25.12
CA ASN A 122 -15.89 -11.80 24.47
C ASN A 122 -14.76 -10.75 24.56
N VAL A 123 -13.89 -10.71 23.54
CA VAL A 123 -12.72 -9.81 23.51
C VAL A 123 -13.18 -8.36 23.44
N ARG A 124 -14.30 -8.09 22.76
CA ARG A 124 -14.86 -6.73 22.63
C ARG A 124 -15.34 -6.17 23.97
N ALA A 125 -16.05 -6.97 24.77
CA ALA A 125 -16.51 -6.58 26.11
C ALA A 125 -15.34 -6.29 27.04
N ARG A 126 -14.25 -7.08 26.97
CA ARG A 126 -13.02 -6.83 27.73
C ARG A 126 -12.35 -5.52 27.33
N GLN A 127 -12.21 -5.26 26.03
CA GLN A 127 -11.59 -4.03 25.53
C GLN A 127 -12.37 -2.78 25.97
N VAL A 128 -13.71 -2.79 25.85
CA VAL A 128 -14.56 -1.68 26.29
C VAL A 128 -14.48 -1.48 27.80
N ALA A 129 -14.49 -2.56 28.59
CA ALA A 129 -14.34 -2.47 30.04
C ALA A 129 -12.99 -1.86 30.45
N GLU A 130 -11.92 -2.18 29.73
CA GLU A 130 -10.57 -1.68 30.00
C GLU A 130 -10.40 -0.21 29.57
N GLU A 131 -10.96 0.18 28.43
CA GLU A 131 -11.00 1.57 27.98
C GLU A 131 -11.81 2.45 28.94
N ASN A 132 -13.00 1.98 29.35
CA ASN A 132 -13.81 2.65 30.37
C ASN A 132 -13.07 2.76 31.71
N ARG A 133 -12.31 1.72 32.11
CA ARG A 133 -11.46 1.76 33.32
C ARG A 133 -10.32 2.79 33.22
N LYS A 134 -9.73 2.97 32.02
CA LYS A 134 -8.67 3.96 31.78
C LYS A 134 -9.21 5.38 31.74
N ASN A 135 -10.41 5.57 31.17
CA ASN A 135 -11.08 6.87 31.04
C ASN A 135 -11.92 7.26 32.26
N ALA A 136 -12.08 6.36 33.25
CA ALA A 136 -12.80 6.65 34.48
C ALA A 136 -12.11 7.80 35.26
N PRO A 137 -12.85 8.85 35.67
CA PRO A 137 -12.30 9.94 36.45
C PRO A 137 -11.70 9.41 37.77
N LYS A 138 -10.54 9.96 38.17
CA LYS A 138 -9.73 9.51 39.32
C LYS A 138 -10.48 9.56 40.68
N THR A 139 -11.66 10.17 40.74
CA THR A 139 -12.46 10.38 41.96
C THR A 139 -13.10 9.10 42.53
N VAL A 140 -13.33 8.05 41.71
CA VAL A 140 -13.94 6.79 42.19
C VAL A 140 -12.89 5.84 42.80
N ARG A 141 -11.59 6.07 42.56
CA ARG A 141 -10.53 5.13 42.94
C ARG A 141 -10.20 5.13 44.46
N GLY A 142 -10.80 6.02 45.25
CA GLY A 142 -10.53 6.18 46.69
C GLY A 142 -11.68 5.85 47.65
N ALA A 143 -12.90 5.55 47.17
CA ALA A 143 -14.07 5.46 48.04
C ALA A 143 -14.30 4.08 48.69
N THR A 144 -13.68 3.01 48.18
CA THR A 144 -13.90 1.64 48.66
C THR A 144 -12.98 1.20 49.80
N ASN A 145 -12.13 2.08 50.34
CA ASN A 145 -11.14 1.73 51.36
C ASN A 145 -11.29 2.49 52.70
N ARG A 146 -12.52 2.88 53.05
CA ARG A 146 -12.81 3.53 54.34
C ARG A 146 -14.16 3.10 54.91
N VAL A 147 -14.28 1.81 55.25
CA VAL A 147 -15.22 1.36 56.28
C VAL A 147 -14.46 0.37 57.17
N LYS A 148 -13.83 0.92 58.21
CA LYS A 148 -13.48 0.23 59.45
C LYS A 148 -14.12 1.04 60.56
#